data_AF-A0A7Y7P707-F1
#
_entry.id   AF-A0A7Y7P707-F1
#
_cell.length_a   1.000
_cell.length_b   1.000
_cell.length_c   1.000
_cell.angle_alpha   90.00
_cell.angle_beta   90.00
_cell.angle_gamma   90.00
#
_symmetry.space_group_name_H-M   'P 1'
#
loop_
_entity.id
_entity.type
_entity.pdbx_description
1 polymer ?
#
loop_
_entity_poly.entity_id
_entity_poly.type
_entity_poly.pdbx_seq_one_letter_code
_entity_poly.pdbx_strand_id
1 'polypeptide(L)'
;MAKLSSYTIIRFIALAIGFLPSGFFLTFLIGEGFAELGDGKLAVIPILTMMLLTVSGYILAWKRPRAGGIIMISGGLIMGVYLLISSGFTDSLFSVFYSIPFIIPGILFMMLRRFQNNV
;
A
#
# COMPACT_ATOMS: atom_id res chain seq x y z
N MET A 1 12.76 -11.81 -30.60
CA MET A 1 12.65 -11.51 -29.16
C MET A 1 12.63 -10.00 -28.97
N ALA A 2 11.51 -9.43 -28.52
CA ALA A 2 11.46 -8.00 -28.22
C ALA A 2 12.28 -7.70 -26.94
N LYS A 3 13.21 -6.74 -26.99
CA LYS A 3 13.93 -6.26 -25.82
C LYS A 3 12.95 -5.49 -24.92
N LEU A 4 12.53 -6.09 -23.81
CA LEU A 4 11.77 -5.39 -22.77
C LEU A 4 12.65 -4.28 -22.17
N SER A 5 12.17 -3.04 -22.20
CA SER A 5 12.85 -1.92 -21.56
C SER A 5 12.81 -2.10 -20.03
N SER A 6 13.87 -1.67 -19.34
CA SER A 6 13.95 -1.73 -17.86
C SER A 6 12.76 -1.05 -17.19
N TYR A 7 12.23 0.01 -17.81
CA TYR A 7 10.99 0.67 -17.38
C TYR A 7 9.80 -0.29 -17.33
N THR A 8 9.59 -1.08 -18.38
CA THR A 8 8.45 -2.00 -18.49
C THR A 8 8.52 -3.11 -17.44
N ILE A 9 9.73 -3.66 -17.22
CA ILE A 9 9.97 -4.69 -16.22
C ILE A 9 9.66 -4.17 -14.82
N ILE A 10 10.21 -3.01 -14.44
CA ILE A 10 10.01 -2.43 -13.11
C ILE A 10 8.54 -2.05 -12.91
N ARG A 11 7.86 -1.57 -13.94
CA ARG A 11 6.44 -1.23 -13.86
C ARG A 11 5.60 -2.47 -13.58
N PHE A 12 5.89 -3.57 -14.27
CA PHE A 12 5.20 -4.84 -14.05
C PHE A 12 5.44 -5.38 -12.64
N ILE A 13 6.70 -5.34 -12.16
CA ILE A 13 7.05 -5.75 -10.80
C ILE A 13 6.33 -4.89 -9.76
N ALA A 14 6.31 -3.56 -9.93
CA ALA A 14 5.62 -2.65 -9.02
C ALA A 14 4.10 -2.94 -8.97
N LEU A 15 3.49 -3.21 -10.11
CA LEU A 15 2.07 -3.56 -10.20
C LEU A 15 1.76 -4.90 -9.55
N ALA A 16 2.59 -5.92 -9.77
CA ALA A 16 2.43 -7.25 -9.19
C ALA A 16 2.62 -7.23 -7.66
N ILE A 17 3.70 -6.59 -7.18
CA ILE A 17 3.98 -6.46 -5.74
C ILE A 17 2.91 -5.60 -5.06
N GLY A 18 2.41 -4.54 -5.72
CA GLY A 18 1.34 -3.71 -5.16
C GLY A 18 -0.05 -4.36 -5.18
N PHE A 19 -0.29 -5.28 -6.13
CA PHE A 19 -1.55 -6.01 -6.24
C PHE A 19 -1.80 -6.91 -5.02
N LEU A 20 -0.78 -7.68 -4.61
CA LEU A 20 -0.89 -8.63 -3.50
C LEU A 20 -1.42 -8.02 -2.20
N PRO A 21 -0.80 -6.97 -1.63
CA PRO A 21 -1.28 -6.34 -0.40
C PRO A 21 -2.58 -5.59 -0.64
N SER A 22 -2.76 -4.92 -1.79
CA SER A 22 -3.99 -4.20 -2.06
C SER A 22 -5.19 -5.15 -2.13
N GLY A 23 -5.04 -6.31 -2.77
CA GLY A 23 -6.04 -7.35 -2.82
C GLY A 23 -6.31 -7.96 -1.44
N PHE A 24 -5.25 -8.34 -0.72
CA PHE A 24 -5.37 -8.88 0.63
C PHE A 24 -6.11 -7.92 1.57
N PHE A 25 -5.68 -6.66 1.66
CA PHE A 25 -6.29 -5.68 2.57
C PHE A 25 -7.70 -5.26 2.14
N LEU A 26 -8.01 -5.29 0.83
CA LEU A 26 -9.38 -5.10 0.36
C LEU A 26 -10.28 -6.26 0.84
N THR A 27 -9.81 -7.50 0.74
CA THR A 27 -10.57 -8.67 1.24
C THR A 27 -10.69 -8.67 2.76
N PHE A 28 -9.65 -8.26 3.48
CA PHE A 28 -9.65 -8.12 4.93
C PHE A 28 -10.67 -7.07 5.39
N LEU A 29 -10.74 -5.93 4.71
CA LEU A 29 -11.73 -4.88 4.98
C LEU A 29 -13.16 -5.39 4.84
N ILE A 30 -13.41 -6.23 3.82
CA ILE A 30 -14.74 -6.80 3.57
C ILE A 30 -15.10 -7.87 4.61
N GLY A 31 -14.15 -8.73 4.97
CA GLY A 31 -14.38 -9.83 5.91
C GLY A 31 -14.42 -9.37 7.37
N GLU A 32 -13.29 -8.88 7.87
CA GLU A 32 -13.11 -8.54 9.28
C GLU A 32 -13.56 -7.11 9.58
N GLY A 33 -13.25 -6.17 8.68
CA GLY A 33 -13.55 -4.75 8.90
C GLY A 33 -15.03 -4.47 9.11
N PHE A 34 -15.91 -5.02 8.27
CA PHE A 34 -17.35 -4.86 8.44
C PHE A 34 -17.91 -5.63 9.65
N ALA A 35 -17.35 -6.79 9.97
CA ALA A 35 -17.77 -7.56 11.15
C ALA A 35 -17.49 -6.77 12.44
N GLU A 36 -16.28 -6.21 12.58
CA GLU A 36 -15.92 -5.40 13.75
C GLU A 36 -16.78 -4.13 13.89
N LEU A 37 -17.14 -3.50 12.77
CA LEU A 37 -18.08 -2.38 12.77
C LEU A 37 -19.49 -2.80 13.21
N GLY A 38 -19.95 -3.97 12.77
CA GLY A 38 -21.22 -4.57 13.21
C GLY A 38 -21.25 -4.85 14.72
N ASP A 39 -20.12 -5.25 15.28
CA ASP A 39 -19.93 -5.44 16.73
C ASP A 39 -19.76 -4.12 17.52
N GLY A 40 -19.83 -2.97 16.84
CA GLY A 40 -19.70 -1.65 17.48
C GLY A 40 -18.26 -1.25 17.83
N LYS A 41 -17.24 -1.94 17.31
CA LYS A 41 -15.82 -1.63 17.54
C LYS A 41 -15.35 -0.48 16.65
N LEU A 42 -15.78 0.74 16.98
CA LEU A 42 -15.45 1.94 16.20
C LEU A 42 -13.95 2.27 16.12
N ALA A 43 -13.13 1.68 17.00
CA ALA A 43 -11.67 1.83 16.98
C ALA A 43 -11.01 1.30 15.69
N VAL A 44 -11.70 0.47 14.89
CA VAL A 44 -11.19 -0.02 13.60
C VAL A 44 -11.25 1.05 12.49
N ILE A 45 -12.12 2.05 12.62
CA ILE A 45 -12.39 3.06 11.56
C ILE A 45 -11.12 3.75 11.05
N PRO A 46 -10.19 4.23 11.91
CA PRO A 46 -8.97 4.88 11.45
C PRO A 46 -8.11 3.95 10.58
N ILE A 47 -7.99 2.68 10.97
CA ILE A 47 -7.20 1.67 10.25
C ILE A 47 -7.83 1.42 8.87
N LEU A 48 -9.15 1.19 8.80
CA LEU A 48 -9.85 0.98 7.53
C LEU A 48 -9.71 2.18 6.61
N THR A 49 -9.77 3.39 7.15
CA THR A 49 -9.59 4.63 6.38
C THR A 49 -8.19 4.71 5.79
N MET A 50 -7.16 4.41 6.57
CA MET A 50 -5.77 4.40 6.12
C MET A 50 -5.51 3.29 5.09
N MET A 51 -6.12 2.11 5.25
CA MET A 51 -6.07 1.03 4.27
C MET A 51 -6.72 1.42 2.94
N LEU A 52 -7.90 2.01 2.97
CA LEU A 52 -8.57 2.49 1.76
C LEU A 52 -7.72 3.56 1.05
N LEU A 53 -7.05 4.43 1.82
CA LEU A 53 -6.13 5.41 1.28
C LEU A 53 -4.96 4.73 0.55
N THR A 54 -4.28 3.75 1.16
CA THR A 54 -3.15 3.06 0.51
C THR A 54 -3.58 2.26 -0.73
N VAL A 55 -4.73 1.58 -0.68
CA VAL A 55 -5.33 0.88 -1.82
C VAL A 55 -5.69 1.86 -2.95
N SER A 56 -6.25 3.03 -2.62
CA SER A 56 -6.52 4.08 -3.61
C SER A 56 -5.22 4.59 -4.27
N GLY A 57 -4.13 4.66 -3.51
CA GLY A 57 -2.79 4.96 -4.02
C GLY A 57 -2.33 3.93 -5.06
N TYR A 58 -2.54 2.64 -4.79
CA TYR A 58 -2.26 1.58 -5.77
C TYR A 58 -3.08 1.77 -7.05
N ILE A 59 -4.40 1.97 -6.95
CA ILE A 59 -5.28 2.18 -8.12
C ILE A 59 -4.81 3.41 -8.93
N LEU A 60 -4.47 4.50 -8.25
CA LEU A 60 -3.96 5.72 -8.90
C LEU A 60 -2.62 5.46 -9.61
N ALA A 61 -1.76 4.61 -9.05
CA ALA A 61 -0.45 4.31 -9.61
C ALA A 61 -0.51 3.68 -11.02
N TRP A 62 -1.63 3.05 -11.38
CA TRP A 62 -1.83 2.48 -12.73
C TRP A 62 -1.78 3.56 -13.83
N LYS A 63 -2.37 4.73 -13.56
CA LYS A 63 -2.40 5.87 -14.49
C LYS A 63 -1.34 6.93 -14.16
N ARG A 64 -1.06 7.15 -12.88
CA ARG A 64 -0.13 8.17 -12.37
C ARG A 64 0.83 7.54 -11.35
N PRO A 65 1.87 6.80 -11.79
CA PRO A 65 2.76 6.03 -10.93
C PRO A 65 3.30 6.82 -9.73
N ARG A 66 3.77 8.06 -9.95
CA ARG A 66 4.32 8.88 -8.86
C ARG A 66 3.28 9.29 -7.83
N ALA A 67 2.14 9.81 -8.29
CA ALA A 67 1.09 10.26 -7.38
C ALA A 67 0.56 9.08 -6.55
N GLY A 68 0.31 7.95 -7.20
CA GLY A 68 -0.09 6.73 -6.52
C GLY A 68 0.97 6.22 -5.54
N GLY A 69 2.24 6.16 -5.95
CA GLY A 69 3.34 5.75 -5.09
C GLY A 69 3.53 6.64 -3.86
N ILE A 70 3.38 7.96 -4.01
CA ILE A 70 3.42 8.89 -2.87
C ILE A 70 2.29 8.57 -1.87
N ILE A 71 1.06 8.36 -2.35
CA ILE A 71 -0.07 7.99 -1.49
C ILE A 71 0.17 6.65 -0.79
N MET A 72 0.71 5.66 -1.50
CA MET A 72 1.02 4.35 -0.91
C MET A 72 2.08 4.47 0.20
N ILE A 73 3.14 5.25 -0.02
CA ILE A 73 4.21 5.45 0.97
C ILE A 73 3.69 6.25 2.16
N SER A 74 3.03 7.38 1.93
CA SER A 74 2.54 8.22 3.02
C SER A 74 1.47 7.50 3.83
N GLY A 75 0.52 6.83 3.18
CA GLY A 75 -0.49 6.03 3.84
C GLY A 75 0.10 4.85 4.62
N GLY A 76 1.08 4.15 4.06
CA GLY A 76 1.77 3.05 4.74
C GLY A 76 2.53 3.53 5.98
N LEU A 77 3.24 4.67 5.89
CA LEU A 77 3.93 5.27 7.03
C LEU A 77 2.95 5.74 8.11
N ILE A 78 1.90 6.46 7.74
CA ILE A 78 0.87 6.95 8.67
C ILE A 78 0.22 5.76 9.39
N MET A 79 -0.14 4.72 8.65
CA MET A 79 -0.74 3.51 9.21
C MET A 79 0.22 2.77 10.16
N GLY A 80 1.48 2.62 9.79
CA GLY A 80 2.49 2.01 10.65
C GLY A 80 2.70 2.79 11.95
N VAL A 81 2.84 4.12 11.87
CA VAL A 81 2.98 4.98 13.05
C VAL A 81 1.74 4.90 13.94
N TYR A 82 0.54 4.95 13.35
CA TYR A 82 -0.71 4.81 14.08
C TYR A 82 -0.77 3.48 14.84
N LEU A 83 -0.51 2.36 14.15
CA LEU A 83 -0.55 1.02 14.74
C LEU A 83 0.47 0.87 15.86
N LEU A 84 1.67 1.41 15.69
CA LEU A 84 2.72 1.35 16.71
C LEU A 84 2.33 2.07 18.00
N ILE A 85 1.68 3.23 17.88
CA ILE A 85 1.18 4.01 19.02
C ILE A 85 -0.01 3.28 19.66
N SER A 86 -0.96 2.77 18.85
CA SER A 86 -2.17 2.15 19.37
C SER A 86 -1.93 0.77 20.01
N SER A 87 -0.90 0.03 19.58
CA SER A 87 -0.58 -1.30 20.12
C SER A 87 0.43 -1.29 21.27
N GLY A 88 0.89 -0.11 21.70
CA GLY A 88 1.75 0.02 22.89
C GLY A 88 3.19 -0.47 22.72
N PHE A 89 3.74 -0.44 21.50
CA PHE A 89 5.09 -0.90 21.13
C PHE A 89 5.42 -2.39 21.37
N THR A 90 4.68 -3.10 22.23
CA THR A 90 4.83 -4.53 22.50
C THR A 90 4.55 -5.37 21.26
N ASP A 91 3.65 -4.89 20.39
CA ASP A 91 3.25 -5.52 19.13
C ASP A 91 3.79 -4.76 17.90
N SER A 92 5.04 -4.29 17.99
CA SER A 92 5.71 -3.52 16.93
C SER A 92 5.82 -4.25 15.59
N LEU A 93 5.77 -5.59 15.57
CA LEU A 93 5.76 -6.35 14.32
C LEU A 93 4.48 -6.13 13.51
N PHE A 94 3.33 -5.92 14.14
CA PHE A 94 2.07 -5.68 13.43
C PHE A 94 2.12 -4.39 12.61
N SER A 95 2.71 -3.31 13.15
CA SER A 95 2.83 -2.06 12.40
C SER A 95 3.70 -2.22 11.15
N VAL A 96 4.74 -3.04 11.23
CA VAL A 96 5.64 -3.37 10.11
C VAL A 96 4.91 -4.19 9.05
N PHE A 97 4.19 -5.24 9.47
CA PHE A 97 3.44 -6.11 8.54
C PHE A 97 2.33 -5.38 7.79
N TYR A 98 1.74 -4.35 8.38
CA TYR A 98 0.69 -3.57 7.72
C TYR A 98 1.26 -2.46 6.85
N SER A 99 2.39 -1.84 7.22
CA SER A 99 2.96 -0.70 6.50
C SER A 99 3.84 -1.09 5.31
N ILE A 100 4.79 -2.02 5.50
CA ILE A 100 5.79 -2.39 4.49
C ILE A 100 5.18 -2.84 3.17
N PRO A 101 4.11 -3.67 3.15
CA PRO A 101 3.56 -4.13 1.88
C PRO A 101 3.04 -3.01 0.98
N PHE A 102 2.70 -1.83 1.51
CA PHE A 102 2.35 -0.66 0.69
C PHE A 102 3.56 0.24 0.38
N ILE A 103 4.51 0.35 1.29
CA ILE A 103 5.71 1.18 1.12
C ILE A 103 6.58 0.65 -0.02
N ILE A 104 6.86 -0.66 -0.07
CA ILE A 104 7.73 -1.27 -1.10
C ILE A 104 7.23 -0.97 -2.53
N PRO A 105 5.99 -1.33 -2.92
CA PRO A 105 5.49 -1.02 -4.25
C PRO A 105 5.41 0.49 -4.50
N GLY A 106 5.12 1.31 -3.49
CA GLY A 106 5.17 2.76 -3.62
C GLY A 106 6.55 3.29 -4.02
N ILE A 107 7.62 2.77 -3.40
CA ILE A 107 9.02 3.11 -3.74
C ILE A 107 9.32 2.68 -5.19
N LEU A 108 8.90 1.47 -5.60
CA LEU A 108 9.09 0.99 -6.97
C LEU A 108 8.41 1.91 -8.00
N PHE A 109 7.18 2.37 -7.71
CA PHE A 109 6.49 3.32 -8.57
C PHE A 109 7.20 4.68 -8.65
N MET A 110 7.87 5.13 -7.57
CA MET A 110 8.69 6.34 -7.61
C MET A 110 9.94 6.17 -8.48
N MET A 111 10.56 4.99 -8.45
CA MET A 111 11.79 4.70 -9.22
C MET A 111 11.57 4.71 -10.73
N LEU A 112 10.34 4.50 -11.22
CA LEU A 112 10.01 4.51 -12.65
C LEU A 112 10.43 5.81 -13.39
N ARG A 113 10.54 6.95 -12.68
CA ARG A 113 11.06 8.20 -13.26
C ARG A 113 12.46 8.03 -13.85
N ARG A 114 13.35 7.34 -13.14
CA ARG A 114 14.75 7.20 -13.56
C ARG A 114 14.86 6.41 -14.88
N PHE A 115 13.93 5.51 -15.12
CA PHE A 115 13.92 4.67 -16.32
C PHE A 115 13.16 5.29 -17.49
N GLN A 116 12.20 6.17 -17.24
CA GLN A 116 11.52 6.93 -18.30
C GLN A 116 12.45 7.95 -18.98
N ASN A 117 13.45 8.48 -18.25
CA ASN A 117 14.40 9.46 -18.80
C ASN A 117 15.59 8.84 -19.55
N ASN A 118 15.73 7.50 -19.53
CA ASN A 118 16.82 6.75 -20.16
C ASN A 118 16.35 5.97 -21.40
N VAL A 119 15.09 6.17 -21.83
CA VAL A 119 14.49 5.64 -23.05
C VAL A 119 14.15 6.83 -23.94
#